data_AF-A0A0Q7CK94-F1
#
_entry.id   AF-A0A0Q7CK94-F1
#
_cell.length_a   1.000
_cell.length_b   1.000
_cell.length_c   1.000
_cell.angle_alpha   90.00
_cell.angle_beta   90.00
_cell.angle_gamma   90.00
#
_symmetry.space_group_name_H-M   'P 1'
#
loop_
_entity.id
_entity.type
_entity.pdbx_description
1 polymer ?
#
loop_
_entity_poly.entity_id
_entity_poly.type
_entity_poly.pdbx_seq_one_letter_code
_entity_poly.pdbx_strand_id
1 'polypeptide(L)' 'MNLIDRLPEPTNLAGAQALIARVQAVLDAQGVAMRAPPPEPTTCCGRGCNGCVWEGWLAAVAYWRDEASLLLD' A
#
# COMPACT_ATOMS: atom_id res chain seq x y z
N MET A 1 -14.64 -11.15 1.34
CA MET A 1 -14.15 -10.23 2.40
C MET A 1 -12.98 -10.84 3.14
N ASN A 2 -11.79 -10.62 2.59
CA ASN A 2 -10.54 -11.22 3.04
C ASN A 2 -9.83 -10.34 4.09
N LEU A 3 -8.65 -10.75 4.55
CA LEU A 3 -7.88 -10.02 5.54
C LEU A 3 -7.41 -8.64 5.05
N ILE A 4 -7.20 -8.49 3.73
CA ILE A 4 -6.72 -7.25 3.12
C ILE A 4 -7.80 -6.16 3.17
N ASP A 5 -9.08 -6.52 2.97
CA ASP A 5 -10.22 -5.58 3.04
C ASP A 5 -10.38 -4.90 4.40
N ARG A 6 -9.80 -5.47 5.47
CA ARG A 6 -9.87 -4.94 6.83
C ARG A 6 -8.71 -4.00 7.17
N LEU A 7 -7.72 -3.87 6.28
CA LEU A 7 -6.57 -3.01 6.54
C LEU A 7 -6.94 -1.53 6.29
N PRO A 8 -6.53 -0.62 7.18
CA PRO A 8 -6.87 0.80 7.06
C PRO A 8 -6.25 1.43 5.81
N GLU A 9 -6.84 2.51 5.32
CA GLU A 9 -6.21 3.30 4.25
C GLU A 9 -4.93 3.98 4.75
N PRO A 10 -3.88 4.05 3.91
CA PRO A 10 -2.63 4.69 4.26
C PRO A 10 -2.77 6.22 4.21
N THR A 11 -2.58 6.89 5.35
CA THR A 11 -2.66 8.37 5.45
C THR A 11 -1.31 9.04 5.67
N ASN A 12 -0.26 8.25 5.91
CA ASN A 12 1.10 8.71 6.11
C ASN A 12 2.10 7.62 5.71
N LEU A 13 3.38 7.98 5.66
CA LEU A 13 4.48 7.06 5.31
C LEU A 13 4.47 5.77 6.13
N ALA A 14 4.42 5.87 7.46
CA ALA A 14 4.51 4.71 8.35
C ALA A 14 3.33 3.74 8.15
N GLY A 15 2.12 4.29 7.97
CA GLY A 15 0.92 3.52 7.68
C GLY A 15 0.99 2.82 6.33
N ALA A 16 1.51 3.49 5.30
CA ALA A 16 1.70 2.90 3.98
C ALA A 16 2.72 1.75 3.99
N GLN A 17 3.87 1.95 4.64
CA GLN A 17 4.90 0.91 4.78
C GLN A 17 4.36 -0.32 5.54
N ALA A 18 3.63 -0.09 6.63
CA ALA A 18 3.00 -1.16 7.40
C ALA A 18 1.94 -1.90 6.58
N LEU A 19 1.12 -1.17 5.80
CA LEU A 19 0.13 -1.76 4.90
C LEU A 19 0.80 -2.65 3.85
N ILE A 20 1.83 -2.14 3.16
CA ILE A 20 2.55 -2.88 2.12
C ILE A 20 3.13 -4.18 2.68
N ALA A 21 3.84 -4.11 3.81
CA ALA A 21 4.41 -5.28 4.45
C ALA A 21 3.33 -6.31 4.82
N ARG A 22 2.17 -5.85 5.30
CA ARG A 22 1.07 -6.72 5.70
C ARG A 22 0.42 -7.41 4.51
N VAL A 23 0.12 -6.67 3.44
CA VAL A 23 -0.44 -7.23 2.20
C VAL A 23 0.51 -8.26 1.59
N GLN A 24 1.80 -7.92 1.48
CA GLN A 24 2.79 -8.82 0.92
C GLN A 24 2.87 -10.14 1.72
N ALA A 25 2.90 -10.05 3.06
CA ALA A 25 2.90 -11.24 3.91
C ALA A 25 1.64 -12.12 3.72
N VAL A 26 0.47 -11.51 3.45
CA VAL A 26 -0.75 -12.26 3.16
C VAL A 26 -0.67 -12.95 1.80
N LEU A 27 -0.24 -12.23 0.76
CA LEU A 27 -0.08 -12.79 -0.59
C LEU A 27 0.92 -13.95 -0.59
N ASP A 28 2.07 -13.77 0.07
CA ASP A 28 3.11 -14.80 0.19
C ASP A 28 2.58 -16.04 0.93
N ALA A 29 1.81 -15.85 2.01
CA ALA A 29 1.20 -16.95 2.76
C ALA A 29 0.14 -17.73 1.96
N GLN A 30 -0.49 -17.09 0.97
CA GLN A 30 -1.45 -17.71 0.05
C GLN A 30 -0.80 -18.20 -1.25
N GLY A 31 0.50 -17.93 -1.46
CA GLY A 31 1.21 -18.26 -2.70
C GLY A 31 0.70 -17.50 -3.92
N VAL A 32 0.12 -16.32 -3.73
CA VAL A 32 -0.45 -15.50 -4.80
C VAL A 32 0.59 -14.51 -5.31
N ALA A 33 0.89 -14.57 -6.60
CA ALA A 33 1.78 -13.62 -7.25
C ALA A 33 1.02 -12.35 -7.64
N MET A 34 1.60 -11.19 -7.32
CA MET A 34 1.05 -9.87 -7.64
C MET A 34 2.17 -8.93 -8.12
N ARG A 35 1.80 -7.88 -8.86
CA ARG A 35 2.73 -6.77 -9.18
C ARG A 35 3.31 -6.18 -7.89
N ALA A 36 4.57 -5.75 -7.97
CA ALA A 36 5.26 -5.08 -6.87
C ALA A 36 4.50 -3.82 -6.40
N PRO A 37 4.63 -3.45 -5.11
CA PRO A 37 4.01 -2.24 -4.57
C PRO A 37 4.58 -0.97 -5.25
N PRO A 38 3.83 0.15 -5.24
CA PRO A 38 4.32 1.43 -5.76
C PRO A 38 5.64 1.85 -5.08
N PRO A 39 6.66 2.27 -5.85
CA PRO A 39 7.96 2.65 -5.28
C PRO A 39 7.83 3.90 -4.40
N GLU A 40 8.46 3.87 -3.23
CA GLU A 40 8.44 4.98 -2.28
C GLU A 40 9.12 6.23 -2.88
N PRO A 41 8.49 7.42 -2.80
CA PRO A 41 9.11 8.65 -3.26
C PRO A 41 10.39 8.98 -2.50
N THR A 42 11.42 9.43 -3.22
CA THR A 42 12.71 9.81 -2.62
C THR A 42 12.82 11.30 -2.31
N THR A 43 11.82 12.11 -2.66
CA THR A 43 11.83 13.56 -2.46
C THR A 43 10.62 14.01 -1.64
N CYS A 44 10.87 14.82 -0.61
CA CYS A 44 9.82 15.51 0.13
C CYS A 44 9.80 16.97 -0.34
N CYS A 45 8.64 17.46 -0.78
CA CYS A 45 8.50 18.74 -1.49
C CYS A 45 8.56 19.99 -0.57
N GLY A 46 9.31 19.92 0.54
CA GLY A 46 9.41 20.99 1.53
C GLY A 46 8.18 21.18 2.44
N ARG A 47 7.09 20.42 2.22
CA ARG A 47 5.88 20.36 3.07
C ARG A 47 5.82 19.09 3.94
N GLY A 48 6.95 18.42 4.12
CA GLY A 48 7.05 17.11 4.76
C GLY A 48 6.72 15.95 3.81
N CYS A 49 6.90 14.73 4.30
CA CYS A 49 6.75 13.50 3.52
C CYS A 49 5.31 12.96 3.51
N ASN A 50 4.34 13.89 3.55
CA ASN A 50 2.91 13.62 3.50
C ASN A 50 2.17 14.55 2.50
N GLY A 51 2.90 15.34 1.68
CA GLY A 51 2.31 16.27 0.70
C GLY A 51 2.76 16.04 -0.76
N CYS A 52 2.10 16.72 -1.72
CA CYS A 52 2.31 16.69 -3.18
C CYS A 52 2.54 15.31 -3.81
N VAL A 53 3.78 14.82 -3.80
CA VAL A 53 4.13 13.50 -4.37
C VAL A 53 3.64 12.37 -3.45
N TRP A 54 3.63 12.61 -2.14
CA TRP A 54 3.24 11.61 -1.16
C TRP A 54 1.74 11.31 -1.20
N GLU A 55 0.87 12.30 -1.43
CA GLU A 55 -0.58 12.07 -1.56
C GLU A 55 -0.90 11.14 -2.73
N GLY A 56 -0.26 11.36 -3.88
CA GLY A 56 -0.40 10.49 -5.05
C GLY A 56 0.14 9.09 -4.79
N TRP A 57 1.27 8.96 -4.09
CA TRP A 57 1.80 7.66 -3.71
C TRP A 57 0.92 6.93 -2.69
N LEU A 58 0.40 7.62 -1.67
CA LEU A 58 -0.55 7.04 -0.70
C LEU A 58 -1.80 6.51 -1.40
N ALA A 59 -2.37 7.27 -2.34
CA ALA A 59 -3.50 6.83 -3.15
C ALA A 59 -3.13 5.61 -4.03
N ALA A 60 -1.94 5.60 -4.63
CA ALA A 60 -1.46 4.45 -5.41
C ALA A 60 -1.28 3.18 -4.55
N VAL A 61 -0.82 3.34 -3.30
CA VAL A 61 -0.69 2.24 -2.33
C VAL A 61 -2.06 1.73 -1.88
N ALA A 62 -3.03 2.63 -1.66
CA ALA A 62 -4.42 2.25 -1.36
C ALA A 62 -5.03 1.45 -2.52
N TYR A 63 -4.88 1.91 -3.76
CA TYR A 63 -5.36 1.19 -4.94
C TYR A 63 -4.68 -0.18 -5.10
N TRP A 64 -3.36 -0.25 -4.87
CA TRP A 64 -2.64 -1.52 -4.89
C TRP A 64 -3.15 -2.51 -3.82
N ARG A 65 -3.49 -2.05 -2.62
CA ARG A 65 -4.15 -2.89 -1.60
C ARG A 65 -5.47 -3.46 -2.13
N ASP A 66 -6.29 -2.64 -2.77
CA ASP A 66 -7.59 -3.06 -3.28
C ASP A 66 -7.44 -4.10 -4.40
N GLU A 67 -6.47 -3.93 -5.29
CA GLU A 67 -6.14 -4.96 -6.29
C GLU A 67 -5.71 -6.28 -5.62
N ALA A 68 -4.93 -6.21 -4.54
CA ALA A 68 -4.51 -7.40 -3.80
C ALA A 68 -5.69 -8.13 -3.17
N SER A 69 -6.70 -7.39 -2.69
CA SER A 69 -7.90 -8.00 -2.13
C SER A 69 -8.73 -8.70 -3.19
N LEU A 70 -8.81 -8.17 -4.42
CA LEU A 70 -9.49 -8.84 -5.53
C LEU A 70 -8.83 -10.18 -5.95
N LEU A 71 -7.54 -10.38 -5.65
CA LEU A 71 -6.85 -11.64 -5.94
C LEU A 71 -7.08 -12.74 -4.89
N LEU A 72 -7.65 -12.38 -3.73
CA LEU A 72 -7.87 -13.28 -2.58
C LEU A 72 -9.34 -13.53 -2.26
N ASP A 73 -10.27 -13.08 -3.11
CA ASP A 73 -11.71 -13.36 -2.98
C ASP A 73 -12.11 -14.65 -3.72
#